data_AF-A0A2V8X960-F1
#
_entry.id   AF-A0A2V8X960-F1
#
_cell.length_a   1.000
_cell.length_b   1.000
_cell.length_c   1.000
_cell.angle_alpha   90.00
_cell.angle_beta   90.00
_cell.angle_gamma   90.00
#
_symmetry.space_group_name_H-M   'P 1'
#
loop_
_entity.id
_entity.type
_entity.pdbx_description
1 polymer ?
#
loop_
_entity_poly.entity_id
_entity_poly.type
_entity_poly.pdbx_seq_one_letter_code
_entity_poly.pdbx_strand_id
1 'polypeptide(L)'
;MAKDQSDEELRARVFISCGQNKSSEEPLLAAGIKDKLTALGFDPYVAVGEQSLRGLKENLFEQLNKSEYFVFIDFKRERLDHLDLHRGSLFSHQELAVASFLEIDVLALQEQGVKQNDGILGFVQGNAIPFWDRPKLPDLVAEQVQDRIESGAWDPRWRNELILTREPNYYSDATPVQLGKLGRFFHVGVHNRHRRKTAMNCCANLEKLTSLDSGVESPLKTVEFKWEGYMLPNAHIHALTVRKFDAFWIQHDQPNELKFNSFCDASYFLPRIVGLGRYELTYSVIADNFPTARRSFILTLHSKLDETSLTTMPRD
;
A
#
# COMPACT_ATOMS: atom_id res chain seq x y z
N MET A 1 15.68 -23.83 -4.53
CA MET A 1 14.23 -23.81 -4.28
C MET A 1 13.75 -22.39 -4.47
N ALA A 2 12.70 -22.21 -5.26
CA ALA A 2 12.29 -20.95 -5.86
C ALA A 2 12.05 -19.85 -4.80
N LYS A 3 12.71 -18.71 -4.96
CA LYS A 3 12.26 -17.45 -4.36
C LYS A 3 10.85 -17.21 -4.87
N ASP A 4 9.91 -17.04 -3.95
CA ASP A 4 8.53 -16.66 -4.26
C ASP A 4 8.57 -15.41 -5.16
N GLN A 5 7.77 -15.39 -6.22
CA GLN A 5 7.68 -14.30 -7.21
C GLN A 5 6.98 -13.05 -6.62
N SER A 6 7.27 -12.69 -5.36
CA SER A 6 6.70 -11.53 -4.68
C SER A 6 7.70 -10.46 -4.25
N ASP A 7 8.99 -10.66 -4.54
CA ASP A 7 10.01 -9.61 -4.48
C ASP A 7 10.07 -8.89 -5.84
N GLU A 8 8.96 -8.30 -6.30
CA GLU A 8 9.14 -7.04 -7.01
C GLU A 8 9.95 -6.17 -6.07
N GLU A 9 11.15 -5.76 -6.52
CA GLU A 9 12.02 -4.91 -5.75
C GLU A 9 11.18 -3.76 -5.19
N LEU A 10 11.14 -3.64 -3.85
CA LEU A 10 10.23 -2.70 -3.19
C LEU A 10 10.64 -1.29 -3.60
N ARG A 11 9.79 -0.63 -4.37
CA ARG A 11 10.03 0.72 -4.89
C ARG A 11 9.00 1.70 -4.38
N ALA A 12 9.44 2.80 -3.82
CA ALA A 12 8.60 3.90 -3.39
C ALA A 12 7.94 4.55 -4.61
N ARG A 13 6.66 4.84 -4.50
CA ARG A 13 5.85 5.41 -5.57
C ARG A 13 5.98 6.92 -5.58
N VAL A 14 6.12 7.48 -6.76
CA VAL A 14 6.20 8.93 -6.96
C VAL A 14 5.08 9.36 -7.89
N PHE A 15 4.19 10.20 -7.39
CA PHE A 15 3.15 10.78 -8.22
C PHE A 15 3.72 12.01 -8.94
N ILE A 16 3.69 12.03 -10.27
CA ILE A 16 4.16 13.14 -11.09
C ILE A 16 2.96 13.93 -11.59
N SER A 17 2.77 15.11 -11.00
CA SER A 17 1.86 16.14 -11.47
C SER A 17 2.61 17.11 -12.37
N CYS A 18 2.45 16.91 -13.67
CA CYS A 18 2.85 17.87 -14.67
C CYS A 18 1.63 18.05 -15.57
N GLY A 19 1.20 19.29 -15.83
CA GLY A 19 -0.02 19.49 -16.61
C GLY A 19 0.03 18.69 -17.93
N GLN A 20 -1.09 18.08 -18.33
CA GLN A 20 -1.11 17.18 -19.48
C GLN A 20 -1.74 17.83 -20.71
N ASN A 21 -1.27 19.02 -21.10
CA ASN A 21 -1.74 19.57 -22.36
C ASN A 21 -1.22 18.69 -23.51
N LYS A 22 -2.11 17.82 -24.04
CA LYS A 22 -1.80 16.84 -25.09
C LYS A 22 -1.30 17.48 -26.39
N SER A 23 -1.57 18.77 -26.59
CA SER A 23 -1.12 19.55 -27.74
C SER A 23 0.23 20.25 -27.51
N SER A 24 0.92 19.96 -26.41
CA SER A 24 2.21 20.55 -26.04
C SER A 24 3.29 19.48 -25.87
N GLU A 25 4.51 19.89 -25.53
CA GLU A 25 5.64 19.01 -25.21
C GLU A 25 5.55 18.34 -23.83
N GLU A 26 4.58 18.73 -22.99
CA GLU A 26 4.47 18.27 -21.60
C GLU A 26 4.36 16.74 -21.44
N PRO A 27 3.63 15.99 -22.29
CA PRO A 27 3.62 14.54 -22.21
C PRO A 27 5.00 13.91 -22.44
N LEU A 28 5.84 14.50 -23.30
CA LEU A 28 7.21 14.03 -23.54
C LEU A 28 8.10 14.31 -22.33
N LEU A 29 7.96 15.49 -21.72
CA LEU A 29 8.68 15.83 -20.49
C LEU A 29 8.27 14.91 -19.34
N ALA A 30 6.97 14.63 -19.19
CA ALA A 30 6.43 13.71 -18.20
C ALA A 30 7.02 12.30 -18.33
N ALA A 31 7.08 11.78 -19.57
CA ALA A 31 7.71 10.51 -19.86
C ALA A 31 9.20 10.52 -19.53
N GLY A 32 9.93 11.59 -19.90
CA GLY A 32 11.34 11.74 -19.55
C GLY A 32 11.57 11.74 -18.03
N ILE A 33 10.74 12.44 -17.26
CA ILE A 33 10.80 12.44 -15.79
C ILE A 33 10.55 11.03 -15.27
N LYS A 34 9.50 10.36 -15.75
CA LYS A 34 9.17 8.98 -15.38
C LYS A 34 10.36 8.05 -15.59
N ASP A 35 11.01 8.11 -16.75
CA ASP A 35 12.15 7.26 -17.07
C ASP A 35 13.33 7.51 -16.13
N LYS A 36 13.62 8.78 -15.84
CA LYS A 36 14.69 9.17 -14.91
C LYS A 36 14.42 8.70 -13.49
N LEU A 37 13.20 8.90 -12.96
CA LEU A 37 12.84 8.42 -11.63
C LEU A 37 12.82 6.89 -11.55
N THR A 38 12.46 6.22 -12.64
CA THR A 38 12.57 4.77 -12.76
C THR A 38 14.04 4.34 -12.70
N ALA A 39 14.96 5.05 -13.36
CA ALA A 39 16.39 4.75 -13.27
C ALA A 39 16.95 4.96 -11.84
N LEU A 40 16.36 5.87 -11.07
CA LEU A 40 16.71 6.13 -9.66
C LEU A 40 16.06 5.13 -8.66
N GLY A 41 15.33 4.12 -9.15
CA GLY A 41 14.73 3.09 -8.31
C GLY A 41 13.34 3.41 -7.76
N PHE A 42 12.65 4.45 -8.24
CA PHE A 42 11.26 4.74 -7.84
C PHE A 42 10.21 4.10 -8.75
N ASP A 43 8.96 4.00 -8.30
CA ASP A 43 7.81 3.53 -9.08
C ASP A 43 6.91 4.72 -9.49
N PRO A 44 7.25 5.45 -10.56
CA PRO A 44 6.57 6.69 -10.90
C PRO A 44 5.21 6.47 -11.59
N TYR A 45 4.20 7.19 -11.11
CA TYR A 45 2.90 7.35 -11.75
C TYR A 45 2.81 8.76 -12.35
N VAL A 46 2.59 8.84 -13.67
CA VAL A 46 2.33 10.12 -14.35
C VAL A 46 0.83 10.37 -14.30
N ALA A 47 0.43 11.50 -13.72
CA ALA A 47 -0.96 11.94 -13.76
C ALA A 47 -1.43 11.96 -15.22
N VAL A 48 -2.61 11.40 -15.48
CA VAL A 48 -3.23 11.41 -16.81
C VAL A 48 -4.35 12.43 -16.82
N GLY A 49 -4.59 13.07 -17.97
CA GLY A 49 -5.66 14.06 -18.14
C GLY A 49 -7.04 13.44 -18.05
N GLU A 50 -7.51 13.23 -16.82
CA GLU A 50 -8.85 12.78 -16.49
C GLU A 50 -9.77 13.98 -16.27
N GLN A 51 -10.75 14.16 -17.16
CA GLN A 51 -11.67 15.31 -17.13
C GLN A 51 -13.01 14.99 -16.47
N SER A 52 -13.26 13.74 -16.08
CA SER A 52 -14.49 13.35 -15.40
C SER A 52 -14.31 13.43 -13.88
N LEU A 53 -15.34 13.89 -13.16
CA LEU A 53 -15.33 13.92 -11.69
C LEU A 53 -15.08 12.54 -11.07
N ARG A 54 -15.58 11.49 -11.74
CA ARG A 54 -15.37 10.10 -11.36
C ARG A 54 -13.91 9.67 -11.57
N GLY A 55 -13.35 9.91 -12.76
CA GLY A 55 -11.95 9.60 -13.06
C GLY A 55 -10.96 10.34 -12.16
N LEU A 56 -11.27 11.59 -11.79
CA LEU A 56 -10.45 12.39 -10.88
C LEU A 56 -10.43 11.79 -9.46
N LYS A 57 -11.58 11.36 -8.93
CA LYS A 57 -11.64 10.69 -7.61
C LYS A 57 -11.09 9.27 -7.62
N GLU A 58 -11.52 8.44 -8.56
CA GLU A 58 -11.22 7.00 -8.56
C GLU A 58 -9.80 6.72 -9.03
N ASN A 59 -9.29 7.42 -10.04
CA ASN A 59 -7.95 7.12 -10.57
C ASN A 59 -6.89 8.02 -9.95
N LEU A 60 -7.12 9.33 -9.93
CA LEU A 60 -6.04 10.27 -9.62
C LEU A 60 -5.77 10.37 -8.12
N PHE A 61 -6.81 10.58 -7.32
CA PHE A 61 -6.65 10.67 -5.86
C PHE A 61 -6.28 9.34 -5.22
N GLU A 62 -6.71 8.20 -5.79
CA GLU A 62 -6.29 6.89 -5.30
C GLU A 62 -4.78 6.69 -5.50
N GLN A 63 -4.25 7.06 -6.68
CA GLN A 63 -2.82 6.97 -6.96
C GLN A 63 -2.00 7.94 -6.11
N LEU A 64 -2.51 9.16 -5.92
CA LEU A 64 -1.88 10.13 -5.03
C LEU A 64 -1.85 9.62 -3.58
N ASN A 65 -2.96 9.08 -3.06
CA ASN A 65 -3.03 8.49 -1.71
C ASN A 65 -2.13 7.28 -1.50
N LYS A 66 -1.81 6.56 -2.58
CA LYS A 66 -0.84 5.46 -2.57
C LYS A 66 0.60 5.96 -2.65
N SER A 67 0.86 7.18 -3.06
CA SER A 67 2.22 7.62 -3.37
C SER A 67 2.99 8.08 -2.14
N GLU A 68 4.27 7.74 -2.08
CA GLU A 68 5.17 8.14 -1.00
C GLU A 68 5.71 9.55 -1.19
N TYR A 69 5.82 9.99 -2.44
CA TYR A 69 6.31 11.32 -2.81
C TYR A 69 5.47 11.93 -3.94
N PHE A 70 5.52 13.25 -4.04
CA PHE A 70 4.83 14.02 -5.07
C PHE A 70 5.81 14.95 -5.79
N VAL A 71 5.86 14.86 -7.12
CA VAL A 71 6.58 15.80 -7.97
C VAL A 71 5.56 16.72 -8.62
N PHE A 72 5.61 17.99 -8.24
CA PHE A 72 4.74 19.05 -8.73
C PHE A 72 5.48 19.91 -9.74
N ILE A 73 4.90 20.08 -10.93
CA ILE A 73 5.47 20.88 -12.01
C ILE A 73 4.43 21.87 -12.50
N ASP A 74 4.72 23.14 -12.27
CA ASP A 74 3.85 24.25 -12.62
C ASP A 74 4.27 24.93 -13.92
N PHE A 75 3.72 24.44 -15.03
CA PHE A 75 3.93 25.03 -16.35
C PHE A 75 3.10 26.29 -16.55
N LYS A 76 3.62 27.22 -17.36
CA LYS A 76 2.86 28.37 -17.86
C LYS A 76 1.61 27.94 -18.60
N ARG A 77 0.53 28.67 -18.34
CA ARG A 77 -0.77 28.54 -19.02
C ARG A 77 -1.16 29.89 -19.62
N GLU A 78 -2.35 30.34 -19.29
CA GLU A 78 -2.96 31.59 -19.71
C GLU A 78 -2.10 32.78 -19.27
N ARG A 79 -1.90 33.74 -20.17
CA ARG A 79 -1.23 35.00 -19.82
C ARG A 79 -2.15 35.84 -18.93
N LEU A 80 -1.61 36.40 -17.86
CA LEU A 80 -2.27 37.30 -16.92
C LEU A 80 -1.86 38.75 -17.27
N ASP A 81 -2.78 39.52 -17.84
CA ASP A 81 -2.66 40.95 -18.20
C ASP A 81 -1.51 41.32 -19.17
N HIS A 82 -1.22 42.63 -19.32
CA HIS A 82 -0.17 43.17 -20.19
C HIS A 82 1.25 42.86 -19.72
N LEU A 83 1.41 42.36 -18.49
CA LEU A 83 2.69 41.88 -17.99
C LEU A 83 3.01 40.51 -18.62
N ASP A 84 4.28 40.16 -18.73
CA ASP A 84 4.71 38.86 -19.26
C ASP A 84 4.59 37.76 -18.18
N LEU A 85 3.41 37.72 -17.53
CA LEU A 85 3.06 36.82 -16.44
C LEU A 85 2.05 35.81 -16.92
N HIS A 86 2.14 34.59 -16.42
CA HIS A 86 1.24 33.49 -16.75
C HIS A 86 0.63 32.89 -15.48
N ARG A 87 -0.56 32.33 -15.64
CA ARG A 87 -1.17 31.43 -14.66
C ARG A 87 -0.46 30.08 -14.69
N GLY A 88 -0.40 29.43 -13.53
CA GLY A 88 0.01 28.04 -13.40
C GLY A 88 -1.07 27.04 -13.85
N SER A 89 -0.76 25.75 -13.77
CA SER A 89 -1.67 24.66 -14.12
C SER A 89 -2.72 24.43 -13.04
N LEU A 90 -4.00 24.78 -13.30
CA LEU A 90 -5.09 24.58 -12.34
C LEU A 90 -5.17 23.13 -11.82
N PHE A 91 -5.03 22.14 -12.71
CA PHE A 91 -5.06 20.73 -12.33
C PHE A 91 -3.91 20.37 -11.39
N SER A 92 -2.70 20.80 -11.72
CA SER A 92 -1.53 20.54 -10.87
C SER A 92 -1.69 21.18 -9.48
N HIS A 93 -2.30 22.36 -9.39
CA HIS A 93 -2.61 22.99 -8.11
C HIS A 93 -3.69 22.24 -7.31
N GLN A 94 -4.67 21.63 -7.96
CA GLN A 94 -5.66 20.76 -7.27
C GLN A 94 -4.98 19.53 -6.67
N GLU A 95 -4.08 18.92 -7.42
CA GLU A 95 -3.32 17.75 -6.99
C GLU A 95 -2.38 18.10 -5.84
N LEU A 96 -1.70 19.26 -5.91
CA LEU A 96 -0.89 19.80 -4.83
C LEU A 96 -1.70 20.05 -3.55
N ALA A 97 -2.95 20.49 -3.68
CA ALA A 97 -3.84 20.66 -2.52
C ALA A 97 -4.14 19.34 -1.81
N VAL A 98 -4.43 18.30 -2.59
CA VAL A 98 -4.67 16.97 -2.04
C VAL A 98 -3.39 16.38 -1.46
N ALA A 99 -2.25 16.53 -2.14
CA ALA A 99 -0.95 16.08 -1.63
C ALA A 99 -0.61 16.74 -0.29
N SER A 100 -0.86 18.05 -0.16
CA SER A 100 -0.67 18.78 1.10
C SER A 100 -1.61 18.30 2.20
N PHE A 101 -2.88 17.99 1.89
CA PHE A 101 -3.83 17.44 2.86
C PHE A 101 -3.44 16.04 3.34
N LEU A 102 -2.88 15.22 2.44
CA LEU A 102 -2.39 13.88 2.72
C LEU A 102 -0.99 13.86 3.36
N GLU A 103 -0.38 15.04 3.58
CA GLU A 103 0.96 15.20 4.14
C GLU A 103 2.05 14.47 3.33
N ILE A 104 1.89 14.41 2.01
CA ILE A 104 2.87 13.81 1.10
C ILE A 104 4.05 14.77 0.93
N ASP A 105 5.28 14.24 0.96
CA ASP A 105 6.49 15.04 0.73
C ASP A 105 6.59 15.48 -0.75
N VAL A 106 6.74 16.79 -0.96
CA VAL A 106 6.60 17.44 -2.27
C VAL A 106 7.94 17.98 -2.77
N LEU A 107 8.30 17.60 -4.00
CA LEU A 107 9.26 18.33 -4.82
C LEU A 107 8.50 19.24 -5.78
N ALA A 108 8.53 20.55 -5.53
CA ALA A 108 7.86 21.55 -6.36
C ALA A 108 8.83 22.24 -7.32
N LEU A 109 8.46 22.33 -8.59
CA LEU A 109 9.15 23.09 -9.62
C LEU A 109 8.15 24.04 -10.31
N GLN A 110 8.57 25.26 -10.60
CA GLN A 110 7.72 26.26 -11.24
C GLN A 110 8.43 26.92 -12.43
N GLU A 111 7.73 27.02 -13.55
CA GLU A 111 8.28 27.63 -14.76
C GLU A 111 8.42 29.15 -14.58
N GLN A 112 9.59 29.69 -14.91
CA GLN A 112 9.88 31.11 -14.77
C GLN A 112 8.95 31.96 -15.63
N GLY A 113 8.18 32.85 -15.01
CA GLY A 113 7.15 33.66 -15.67
C GLY A 113 5.73 33.24 -15.29
N VAL A 114 5.57 32.11 -14.58
CA VAL A 114 4.36 31.88 -13.79
C VAL A 114 4.34 32.87 -12.61
N LYS A 115 3.16 33.45 -12.35
CA LYS A 115 2.94 34.37 -11.24
C LYS A 115 3.30 33.70 -9.91
N GLN A 116 4.26 34.30 -9.21
CA GLN A 116 4.70 33.83 -7.89
C GLN A 116 3.54 33.83 -6.90
N ASN A 117 3.48 32.80 -6.05
CA ASN A 117 2.45 32.61 -5.02
C ASN A 117 1.00 32.59 -5.57
N ASP A 118 0.81 32.31 -6.86
CA ASP A 118 -0.53 32.10 -7.41
C ASP A 118 -1.05 30.71 -7.02
N GLY A 119 -2.38 30.59 -6.94
CA GLY A 119 -3.04 29.34 -6.53
C GLY A 119 -2.66 28.91 -5.11
N ILE A 120 -2.56 27.59 -4.90
CA ILE A 120 -2.31 27.06 -3.55
C ILE A 120 -0.86 27.23 -3.06
N LEU A 121 0.10 27.42 -3.97
CA LEU A 121 1.52 27.61 -3.63
C LEU A 121 1.76 28.83 -2.72
N GLY A 122 0.89 29.83 -2.75
CA GLY A 122 1.00 30.97 -1.82
C GLY A 122 0.64 30.62 -0.37
N PHE A 123 -0.03 29.50 -0.14
CA PHE A 123 -0.54 29.07 1.17
C PHE A 123 0.20 27.86 1.73
N VAL A 124 0.67 26.96 0.85
CA VAL A 124 1.58 25.88 1.21
C VAL A 124 2.99 26.40 1.00
N GLN A 125 3.87 26.38 2.00
CA GLN A 125 5.26 26.87 1.90
C GLN A 125 6.10 25.98 0.95
N GLY A 126 5.73 25.93 -0.33
CA GLY A 126 6.16 24.91 -1.27
C GLY A 126 7.57 25.07 -1.79
N ASN A 127 8.22 26.23 -1.53
CA ASN A 127 9.60 26.53 -1.92
C ASN A 127 9.96 26.02 -3.33
N ALA A 128 9.11 26.37 -4.30
CA ALA A 128 9.21 25.84 -5.65
C ALA A 128 10.53 26.24 -6.32
N ILE A 129 11.17 25.27 -6.95
CA ILE A 129 12.43 25.47 -7.66
C ILE A 129 12.11 26.07 -9.04
N PRO A 130 12.63 27.26 -9.37
CA PRO A 130 12.36 27.87 -10.66
C PRO A 130 13.09 27.13 -11.79
N PHE A 131 12.46 26.99 -12.95
CA PHE A 131 13.09 26.48 -14.17
C PHE A 131 12.67 27.27 -15.41
N TRP A 132 13.51 27.31 -16.44
CA TRP A 132 13.23 28.02 -17.71
C TRP A 132 13.50 27.15 -18.95
N ASP A 133 14.40 26.18 -18.85
CA ASP A 133 14.82 25.30 -19.94
C ASP A 133 14.00 23.99 -19.88
N ARG A 134 12.83 24.01 -20.54
CA ARG A 134 11.90 22.87 -20.55
C ARG A 134 12.56 21.55 -21.01
N PRO A 135 13.35 21.51 -22.09
CA PRO A 135 14.10 20.30 -22.48
C PRO A 135 14.96 19.69 -21.37
N LYS A 136 15.51 20.50 -20.45
CA LYS A 136 16.34 20.01 -19.33
C LYS A 136 15.55 19.68 -18.07
N LEU A 137 14.23 19.90 -18.06
CA LEU A 137 13.39 19.65 -16.89
C LEU A 137 13.50 18.21 -16.34
N PRO A 138 13.51 17.15 -17.17
CA PRO A 138 13.69 15.79 -16.66
C PRO A 138 15.01 15.58 -15.92
N ASP A 139 16.11 16.16 -16.43
CA ASP A 139 17.42 16.07 -15.79
C ASP A 139 17.45 16.86 -14.48
N LEU A 140 16.86 18.07 -14.47
CA LEU A 140 16.73 18.89 -13.26
C LEU A 140 15.92 18.17 -12.17
N VAL A 141 14.79 17.54 -12.52
CA VAL A 141 14.00 16.76 -11.57
C VAL A 141 14.82 15.59 -11.02
N ALA A 142 15.54 14.87 -11.87
CA ALA A 142 16.39 13.76 -11.46
C ALA A 142 17.50 14.20 -10.49
N GLU A 143 18.18 15.30 -10.79
CA GLU A 143 19.19 15.92 -9.91
C GLU A 143 18.60 16.27 -8.54
N GLN A 144 17.46 16.96 -8.53
CA GLN A 144 16.79 17.36 -7.28
C GLN A 144 16.29 16.18 -6.43
N VAL A 145 15.91 15.08 -7.07
CA VAL A 145 15.55 13.83 -6.38
C VAL A 145 16.80 13.13 -5.86
N GLN A 146 17.89 13.11 -6.63
CA GLN A 146 19.18 12.55 -6.22
C GLN A 146 19.72 13.26 -4.96
N ASP A 147 19.69 14.60 -4.92
CA ASP A 147 20.09 15.40 -3.74
C ASP A 147 19.26 15.04 -2.50
N ARG A 148 17.95 14.77 -2.69
CA ARG A 148 17.05 14.34 -1.61
C ARG A 148 17.34 12.92 -1.13
N ILE A 149 17.79 12.03 -2.01
CA ILE A 149 18.25 10.70 -1.63
C ILE A 149 19.54 10.81 -0.81
N GLU A 150 20.51 11.59 -1.28
CA GLU A 150 21.81 11.75 -0.62
C GLU A 150 21.71 12.40 0.76
N SER A 151 20.78 13.33 0.93
CA SER A 151 20.45 13.92 2.24
C SER A 151 19.57 13.03 3.13
N GLY A 152 19.07 11.90 2.61
CA GLY A 152 18.19 10.98 3.32
C GLY A 152 16.75 11.48 3.50
N ALA A 153 16.38 12.59 2.85
CA ALA A 153 15.02 13.08 2.79
C ALA A 153 14.14 12.07 2.05
N TRP A 154 14.58 11.63 0.86
CA TRP A 154 13.90 10.61 0.05
C TRP A 154 14.65 9.28 0.14
N ASP A 155 13.91 8.19 -0.01
CA ASP A 155 14.38 6.81 0.00
C ASP A 155 13.52 6.02 -1.01
N PRO A 156 14.13 5.37 -2.01
CA PRO A 156 13.41 4.62 -3.01
C PRO A 156 12.90 3.25 -2.52
N ARG A 157 13.24 2.79 -1.32
CA ARG A 157 13.05 1.38 -0.91
C ARG A 157 12.01 1.17 0.19
N TRP A 158 10.94 1.96 0.21
CA TRP A 158 9.87 1.81 1.21
C TRP A 158 8.49 2.09 0.62
N ARG A 159 7.43 1.66 1.32
CA ARG A 159 6.04 2.00 0.98
C ARG A 159 5.21 2.31 2.23
N ASN A 160 4.26 3.23 2.12
CA ASN A 160 3.29 3.55 3.17
C ASN A 160 2.14 2.53 3.18
N GLU A 161 2.48 1.25 3.38
CA GLU A 161 1.51 0.16 3.34
C GLU A 161 1.83 -0.94 4.35
N LEU A 162 0.77 -1.61 4.78
CA LEU A 162 0.86 -2.92 5.41
C LEU A 162 0.65 -3.98 4.33
N ILE A 163 1.38 -5.10 4.41
CA ILE A 163 1.11 -6.26 3.57
C ILE A 163 0.98 -7.52 4.41
N LEU A 164 0.09 -8.42 3.99
CA LEU A 164 -0.01 -9.74 4.58
C LEU A 164 0.89 -10.70 3.80
N THR A 165 1.62 -11.57 4.48
CA THR A 165 2.56 -12.54 3.88
C THR A 165 2.42 -13.90 4.54
N ARG A 166 2.89 -14.93 3.82
CA ARG A 166 2.94 -16.29 4.34
C ARG A 166 4.21 -16.98 3.88
N GLU A 167 5.15 -17.20 4.81
CA GLU A 167 6.31 -18.07 4.57
C GLU A 167 5.97 -19.51 4.97
N PRO A 168 6.49 -20.55 4.29
CA PRO A 168 6.17 -21.95 4.57
C PRO A 168 6.27 -22.35 6.05
N ASN A 169 7.29 -21.83 6.75
CA ASN A 169 7.58 -22.06 8.17
C ASN A 169 6.77 -21.18 9.15
N TYR A 170 5.80 -20.40 8.68
CA TYR A 170 4.91 -19.62 9.56
C TYR A 170 3.85 -20.52 10.18
N TYR A 171 4.31 -21.43 11.03
CA TYR A 171 3.49 -22.20 11.93
C TYR A 171 4.28 -22.50 13.21
N SER A 172 3.57 -22.84 14.27
CA SER A 172 4.18 -23.28 15.53
C SER A 172 3.30 -24.34 16.19
N ASP A 173 3.92 -25.38 16.73
CA ASP A 173 3.24 -26.35 17.58
C ASP A 173 3.26 -25.82 19.03
N ALA A 174 2.08 -25.67 19.64
CA ALA A 174 1.94 -25.19 21.00
C ALA A 174 0.68 -25.77 21.67
N THR A 175 0.64 -25.74 23.00
CA THR A 175 -0.53 -26.14 23.77
C THR A 175 -1.32 -24.89 24.16
N PRO A 176 -2.55 -24.66 23.66
CA PRO A 176 -3.38 -23.58 24.14
C PRO A 176 -3.69 -23.81 25.62
N VAL A 177 -3.42 -22.78 26.44
CA VAL A 177 -3.54 -22.83 27.91
C VAL A 177 -4.91 -23.35 28.36
N GLN A 178 -5.98 -23.02 27.64
CA GLN A 178 -7.36 -23.38 27.99
C GLN A 178 -7.73 -24.83 27.66
N LEU A 179 -7.15 -25.43 26.61
CA LEU A 179 -7.56 -26.75 26.10
C LEU A 179 -6.60 -27.87 26.51
N GLY A 180 -5.36 -27.55 26.86
CA GLY A 180 -4.36 -28.53 27.30
C GLY A 180 -3.92 -29.55 26.25
N LYS A 181 -4.40 -29.43 25.00
CA LYS A 181 -4.06 -30.32 23.88
C LYS A 181 -3.08 -29.67 22.92
N LEU A 182 -2.14 -30.45 22.37
CA LEU A 182 -1.20 -29.96 21.37
C LEU A 182 -1.94 -29.56 20.08
N GLY A 183 -1.66 -28.34 19.61
CA GLY A 183 -2.20 -27.80 18.36
C GLY A 183 -1.09 -27.17 17.50
N ARG A 184 -1.28 -27.21 16.18
CA ARG A 184 -0.45 -26.48 15.23
C ARG A 184 -1.14 -25.19 14.83
N PHE A 185 -0.52 -24.07 15.16
CA PHE A 185 -0.98 -22.73 14.82
C PHE A 185 -0.38 -22.34 13.48
N PHE A 186 -1.23 -21.93 12.54
CA PHE A 186 -0.81 -21.38 11.25
C PHE A 186 -0.89 -19.87 11.34
N HIS A 187 0.18 -19.22 10.91
CA HIS A 187 0.36 -17.79 11.08
C HIS A 187 0.36 -17.06 9.74
N VAL A 188 -0.17 -15.85 9.73
CA VAL A 188 0.00 -14.89 8.63
C VAL A 188 0.81 -13.71 9.17
N GLY A 189 1.88 -13.35 8.46
CA GLY A 189 2.72 -12.20 8.80
C GLY A 189 2.10 -10.92 8.27
N VAL A 190 2.20 -9.85 9.05
CA VAL A 190 1.81 -8.49 8.67
C VAL A 190 3.06 -7.64 8.70
N HIS A 191 3.57 -7.29 7.51
CA HIS A 191 4.76 -6.47 7.39
C HIS A 191 4.37 -5.01 7.30
N ASN A 192 4.98 -4.20 8.16
CA ASN A 192 4.95 -2.76 8.00
C ASN A 192 6.10 -2.33 7.09
N ARG A 193 5.78 -1.91 5.86
CA ARG A 193 6.78 -1.49 4.87
C ARG A 193 7.19 -0.02 5.01
N HIS A 194 6.64 0.69 5.99
CA HIS A 194 7.01 2.06 6.25
C HIS A 194 8.38 2.13 6.93
N ARG A 195 9.23 3.06 6.48
CA ARG A 195 10.57 3.29 7.05
C ARG A 195 10.65 3.89 8.47
N ARG A 196 9.55 4.47 8.99
CA ARG A 196 9.57 5.28 10.23
C ARG A 196 8.27 5.18 11.04
N LYS A 197 7.10 5.11 10.39
CA LYS A 197 5.80 5.09 11.05
C LYS A 197 5.49 3.71 11.64
N THR A 198 5.09 3.67 12.90
CA THR A 198 4.53 2.46 13.53
C THR A 198 3.06 2.35 13.16
N ALA A 199 2.61 1.15 12.79
CA ALA A 199 1.20 0.87 12.58
C ALA A 199 0.52 0.67 13.93
N MET A 200 -0.54 1.45 14.17
CA MET A 200 -1.21 1.52 15.46
C MET A 200 -2.53 0.75 15.45
N ASN A 201 -2.83 0.07 16.56
CA ASN A 201 -4.08 -0.64 16.78
C ASN A 201 -4.48 -1.59 15.64
N CYS A 202 -3.51 -2.39 15.16
CA CYS A 202 -3.76 -3.33 14.09
C CYS A 202 -4.71 -4.44 14.56
N CYS A 203 -5.86 -4.59 13.91
CA CYS A 203 -6.81 -5.69 14.12
C CYS A 203 -6.86 -6.56 12.86
N ALA A 204 -6.72 -7.88 13.03
CA ALA A 204 -6.76 -8.85 11.93
C ALA A 204 -8.10 -9.59 11.94
N ASN A 205 -8.72 -9.77 10.77
CA ASN A 205 -10.02 -10.44 10.63
C ASN A 205 -10.03 -11.37 9.40
N LEU A 206 -10.94 -12.35 9.40
CA LEU A 206 -11.32 -13.10 8.18
C LEU A 206 -12.52 -12.41 7.53
N GLU A 207 -12.34 -11.92 6.30
CA GLU A 207 -13.39 -11.26 5.52
C GLU A 207 -14.14 -12.23 4.62
N LYS A 208 -13.45 -13.24 4.05
CA LYS A 208 -14.03 -14.18 3.08
C LYS A 208 -13.53 -15.60 3.31
N LEU A 209 -14.44 -16.56 3.14
CA LEU A 209 -14.18 -18.00 3.15
C LEU A 209 -14.95 -18.65 2.01
N THR A 210 -14.24 -19.19 1.03
CA THR A 210 -14.83 -19.87 -0.12
C THR A 210 -14.25 -21.26 -0.28
N SER A 211 -15.10 -22.29 -0.37
CA SER A 211 -14.66 -23.62 -0.78
C SER A 211 -14.35 -23.59 -2.27
N LEU A 212 -13.11 -23.88 -2.66
CA LEU A 212 -12.70 -23.91 -4.06
C LEU A 212 -13.22 -25.14 -4.80
N ASP A 213 -13.53 -26.21 -4.08
CA ASP A 213 -14.06 -27.45 -4.65
C ASP A 213 -15.55 -27.31 -5.06
N SER A 214 -16.32 -26.54 -4.29
CA SER A 214 -17.75 -26.32 -4.53
C SER A 214 -18.10 -24.93 -5.08
N GLY A 215 -17.18 -23.97 -4.97
CA GLY A 215 -17.43 -22.56 -5.27
C GLY A 215 -18.32 -21.84 -4.25
N VAL A 216 -18.71 -22.50 -3.16
CA VAL A 216 -19.64 -21.95 -2.17
C VAL A 216 -18.90 -21.06 -1.18
N GLU A 217 -19.34 -19.81 -1.06
CA GLU A 217 -18.92 -18.88 -0.01
C GLU A 217 -19.68 -19.15 1.29
N SER A 218 -18.95 -19.25 2.38
CA SER A 218 -19.53 -19.47 3.71
C SER A 218 -19.86 -18.12 4.37
N PRO A 219 -21.04 -17.97 4.99
CA PRO A 219 -21.37 -16.75 5.72
C PRO A 219 -20.43 -16.59 6.91
N LEU A 220 -19.78 -15.43 7.01
CA LEU A 220 -18.89 -15.08 8.11
C LEU A 220 -19.49 -13.95 8.94
N LYS A 221 -19.19 -13.98 10.25
CA LYS A 221 -19.32 -12.80 11.10
C LYS A 221 -17.92 -12.31 11.41
N THR A 222 -17.69 -11.02 11.18
CA THR A 222 -16.38 -10.42 11.43
C THR A 222 -16.06 -10.46 12.92
N VAL A 223 -14.88 -10.99 13.25
CA VAL A 223 -14.32 -11.02 14.60
C VAL A 223 -12.81 -10.85 14.54
N GLU A 224 -12.25 -10.20 15.54
CA GLU A 224 -10.82 -9.94 15.66
C GLU A 224 -10.07 -11.20 16.05
N PHE A 225 -8.97 -11.46 15.37
CA PHE A 225 -8.07 -12.58 15.61
C PHE A 225 -6.93 -12.23 16.55
N LYS A 226 -6.44 -13.27 17.22
CA LYS A 226 -5.33 -13.18 18.16
C LYS A 226 -3.98 -13.05 17.45
N TRP A 227 -3.14 -12.19 18.00
CA TRP A 227 -1.74 -12.05 17.58
C TRP A 227 -0.85 -13.11 18.24
N GLU A 228 0.18 -13.58 17.53
CA GLU A 228 1.13 -14.58 18.02
C GLU A 228 1.76 -14.11 19.34
N GLY A 229 1.68 -14.95 20.37
CA GLY A 229 2.25 -14.67 21.70
C GLY A 229 1.61 -13.48 22.44
N TYR A 230 0.44 -12.99 22.01
CA TYR A 230 -0.18 -11.79 22.57
C TYR A 230 -1.61 -12.06 23.04
N MET A 231 -2.04 -11.35 24.10
CA MET A 231 -3.32 -11.58 24.78
C MET A 231 -4.40 -10.54 24.43
N LEU A 232 -4.07 -9.51 23.66
CA LEU A 232 -5.01 -8.45 23.26
C LEU A 232 -5.40 -8.59 21.77
N PRO A 233 -6.58 -8.09 21.38
CA PRO A 233 -7.09 -8.22 20.00
C PRO A 233 -6.32 -7.37 18.98
N ASN A 234 -5.64 -6.32 19.45
CA ASN A 234 -4.92 -5.38 18.62
C ASN A 234 -3.42 -5.44 18.87
N ALA A 235 -2.60 -5.10 17.88
CA ALA A 235 -1.16 -5.00 18.04
C ALA A 235 -0.59 -3.72 17.44
N HIS A 236 0.59 -3.33 17.91
CA HIS A 236 1.45 -2.36 17.24
C HIS A 236 2.50 -3.08 16.41
N ILE A 237 2.76 -2.59 15.20
CA ILE A 237 3.76 -3.13 14.29
C ILE A 237 4.75 -2.00 13.93
N HIS A 238 5.96 -2.10 14.47
CA HIS A 238 7.00 -1.10 14.23
C HIS A 238 7.40 -1.04 12.76
N ALA A 239 7.93 0.11 12.35
CA ALA A 239 8.47 0.34 11.02
C ALA A 239 9.45 -0.78 10.60
N LEU A 240 9.30 -1.28 9.37
CA LEU A 240 10.14 -2.34 8.78
C LEU A 240 10.15 -3.68 9.55
N THR A 241 9.20 -3.88 10.47
CA THR A 241 9.07 -5.14 11.21
C THR A 241 7.85 -5.93 10.73
N VAL A 242 7.82 -7.21 11.12
CA VAL A 242 6.67 -8.09 10.92
C VAL A 242 6.05 -8.45 12.26
N ARG A 243 4.73 -8.58 12.29
CA ARG A 243 4.02 -9.24 13.37
C ARG A 243 3.05 -10.27 12.83
N LYS A 244 2.95 -11.41 13.50
CA LYS A 244 2.12 -12.53 13.05
C LYS A 244 0.82 -12.59 13.85
N PHE A 245 -0.26 -12.97 13.19
CA PHE A 245 -1.49 -13.36 13.87
C PHE A 245 -1.82 -14.82 13.60
N ASP A 246 -2.53 -15.43 14.56
CA ASP A 246 -3.03 -16.79 14.52
C ASP A 246 -4.16 -16.85 13.49
N ALA A 247 -3.85 -17.27 12.26
CA ALA A 247 -4.80 -17.30 11.16
C ALA A 247 -5.86 -18.40 11.36
N PHE A 248 -5.41 -19.55 11.84
CA PHE A 248 -6.19 -20.66 12.38
C PHE A 248 -5.22 -21.64 13.07
N TRP A 249 -5.76 -22.67 13.72
CA TRP A 249 -4.97 -23.76 14.26
C TRP A 249 -5.71 -25.09 14.15
N ILE A 250 -4.97 -26.19 14.22
CA ILE A 250 -5.49 -27.54 14.06
C ILE A 250 -5.01 -28.37 15.24
N GLN A 251 -5.89 -29.14 15.88
CA GLN A 251 -5.47 -30.06 16.94
C GLN A 251 -4.78 -31.27 16.31
N HIS A 252 -3.70 -31.76 16.92
CA HIS A 252 -2.96 -32.91 16.38
C HIS A 252 -3.83 -34.19 16.33
N ASP A 253 -4.78 -34.33 17.26
CA ASP A 253 -5.73 -35.44 17.32
C ASP A 253 -6.98 -35.25 16.45
N GLN A 254 -7.17 -34.06 15.86
CA GLN A 254 -8.30 -33.72 14.98
C GLN A 254 -7.81 -32.91 13.76
N PRO A 255 -7.05 -33.55 12.84
CA PRO A 255 -6.38 -32.84 11.75
C PRO A 255 -7.31 -32.25 10.68
N ASN A 256 -8.59 -32.62 10.70
CA ASN A 256 -9.60 -32.27 9.71
C ASN A 256 -10.57 -31.15 10.16
N GLU A 257 -10.28 -30.50 11.29
CA GLU A 257 -11.08 -29.41 11.84
C GLU A 257 -10.19 -28.19 12.12
N LEU A 258 -10.52 -27.06 11.50
CA LEU A 258 -9.87 -25.79 11.83
C LEU A 258 -10.54 -25.13 13.02
N LYS A 259 -9.70 -24.56 13.88
CA LYS A 259 -10.11 -23.75 15.03
C LYS A 259 -9.52 -22.36 14.88
N PHE A 260 -10.26 -21.35 15.31
CA PHE A 260 -9.86 -19.95 15.20
C PHE A 260 -9.69 -19.37 16.60
N ASN A 261 -8.61 -18.62 16.81
CA ASN A 261 -8.42 -17.84 18.03
C ASN A 261 -8.96 -16.44 17.82
N SER A 262 -10.25 -16.24 18.07
CA SER A 262 -10.88 -14.92 17.99
C SER A 262 -11.23 -14.35 19.36
N PHE A 263 -11.33 -13.02 19.45
CA PHE A 263 -11.83 -12.31 20.62
C PHE A 263 -13.36 -12.21 20.59
N CYS A 264 -14.04 -13.34 20.77
CA CYS A 264 -15.50 -13.41 20.85
C CYS A 264 -15.91 -14.51 21.83
N ASP A 265 -16.97 -14.26 22.61
CA ASP A 265 -17.57 -15.20 23.56
C ASP A 265 -18.71 -16.03 22.93
N ALA A 266 -19.15 -15.67 21.73
CA ALA A 266 -20.26 -16.30 21.02
C ALA A 266 -19.75 -17.28 19.94
N SER A 267 -19.93 -18.57 20.18
CA SER A 267 -19.43 -19.65 19.30
C SER A 267 -19.98 -19.62 17.87
N TYR A 268 -21.10 -18.92 17.62
CA TYR A 268 -21.69 -18.77 16.28
C TYR A 268 -21.04 -17.66 15.44
N PHE A 269 -20.10 -16.90 16.00
CA PHE A 269 -19.23 -16.00 15.24
C PHE A 269 -17.97 -16.72 14.72
N LEU A 270 -17.62 -17.86 15.30
CA LEU A 270 -16.43 -18.62 14.91
C LEU A 270 -16.66 -19.29 13.55
N PRO A 271 -15.81 -19.03 12.54
CA PRO A 271 -15.87 -19.77 11.29
C PRO A 271 -15.67 -21.26 11.55
N ARG A 272 -16.47 -22.11 10.90
CA ARG A 272 -16.34 -23.57 10.99
C ARG A 272 -15.94 -24.12 9.63
N ILE A 273 -14.70 -24.59 9.52
CA ILE A 273 -14.21 -25.31 8.36
C ILE A 273 -13.99 -26.76 8.79
N VAL A 274 -14.83 -27.64 8.29
CA VAL A 274 -14.81 -29.08 8.57
C VAL A 274 -14.78 -29.82 7.23
N GLY A 275 -13.89 -30.80 7.13
CA GLY A 275 -13.79 -31.65 5.94
C GLY A 275 -12.60 -31.28 5.07
N LEU A 276 -12.09 -32.28 4.36
CA LEU A 276 -10.92 -32.14 3.49
C LEU A 276 -11.26 -31.28 2.27
N GLY A 277 -10.28 -30.56 1.74
CA GLY A 277 -10.48 -29.80 0.51
C GLY A 277 -9.61 -28.56 0.41
N ARG A 278 -9.92 -27.74 -0.60
CA ARG A 278 -9.24 -26.47 -0.87
C ARG A 278 -10.15 -25.31 -0.56
N TYR A 279 -9.63 -24.32 0.15
CA TYR A 279 -10.37 -23.14 0.57
C TYR A 279 -9.59 -21.87 0.24
N GLU A 280 -10.29 -20.84 -0.23
CA GLU A 280 -9.80 -19.47 -0.26
C GLU A 280 -10.15 -18.79 1.06
N LEU A 281 -9.15 -18.23 1.72
CA LEU A 281 -9.28 -17.43 2.93
C LEU A 281 -8.77 -16.01 2.64
N THR A 282 -9.66 -15.02 2.69
CA THR A 282 -9.27 -13.61 2.56
C THR A 282 -9.21 -12.97 3.94
N TYR A 283 -8.02 -12.56 4.34
CA TYR A 283 -7.79 -11.85 5.60
C TYR A 283 -7.62 -10.35 5.33
N SER A 284 -8.05 -9.54 6.30
CA SER A 284 -7.77 -8.12 6.33
C SER A 284 -7.13 -7.68 7.64
N VAL A 285 -6.30 -6.64 7.54
CA VAL A 285 -5.74 -5.94 8.69
C VAL A 285 -6.10 -4.47 8.60
N ILE A 286 -6.81 -4.00 9.61
CA ILE A 286 -7.20 -2.60 9.77
C ILE A 286 -6.27 -1.98 10.81
N ALA A 287 -5.74 -0.79 10.53
CA ALA A 287 -4.92 -0.02 11.45
C ALA A 287 -5.36 1.45 11.38
N ASP A 288 -5.20 2.20 12.48
CA ASP A 288 -5.71 3.57 12.57
C ASP A 288 -5.06 4.53 11.58
N ASN A 289 -3.80 4.25 11.23
CA ASN A 289 -2.93 5.20 10.53
C ASN A 289 -2.31 4.63 9.24
N PHE A 290 -2.85 3.52 8.73
CA PHE A 290 -2.49 2.90 7.45
C PHE A 290 -3.73 2.49 6.65
N PRO A 291 -3.65 2.47 5.31
CA PRO A 291 -4.68 1.83 4.49
C PRO A 291 -4.90 0.36 4.90
N THR A 292 -6.14 -0.12 4.79
CA THR A 292 -6.46 -1.52 5.07
C THR A 292 -5.67 -2.45 4.16
N ALA A 293 -4.96 -3.41 4.75
CA ALA A 293 -4.28 -4.45 4.00
C ALA A 293 -5.18 -5.66 3.85
N ARG A 294 -5.23 -6.24 2.65
CA ARG A 294 -6.02 -7.44 2.35
C ARG A 294 -5.21 -8.43 1.54
N ARG A 295 -5.38 -9.72 1.79
CA ARG A 295 -4.79 -10.77 0.96
C ARG A 295 -5.56 -12.08 1.07
N SER A 296 -5.71 -12.76 -0.07
CA SER A 296 -6.23 -14.12 -0.15
C SER A 296 -5.11 -15.16 -0.06
N PHE A 297 -5.42 -16.26 0.63
CA PHE A 297 -4.56 -17.42 0.77
C PHE A 297 -5.34 -18.68 0.40
N ILE A 298 -4.63 -19.68 -0.09
CA ILE A 298 -5.18 -21.01 -0.38
C ILE A 298 -4.81 -21.92 0.78
N LEU A 299 -5.82 -22.37 1.51
CA LEU A 299 -5.72 -23.48 2.44
C LEU A 299 -5.95 -24.78 1.68
N THR A 300 -5.03 -25.73 1.83
CA THR A 300 -5.25 -27.12 1.41
C THR A 300 -5.28 -27.98 2.67
N LEU A 301 -6.48 -28.43 3.06
CA LEU A 301 -6.71 -29.18 4.28
C LEU A 301 -6.71 -30.69 4.01
N HIS A 302 -5.79 -31.39 4.68
CA HIS A 302 -5.57 -32.83 4.51
C HIS A 302 -5.95 -33.62 5.76
N SER A 303 -6.06 -34.94 5.61
CA SER A 303 -6.30 -35.86 6.74
C SER A 303 -5.10 -35.99 7.66
N LYS A 304 -3.92 -35.57 7.21
CA LYS A 304 -2.70 -35.46 8.02
C LYS A 304 -2.26 -34.01 8.13
N LEU A 305 -1.82 -33.66 9.33
CA LEU A 305 -1.42 -32.31 9.66
C LEU A 305 -0.19 -31.82 8.88
N ASP A 306 0.79 -32.70 8.63
CA ASP A 306 2.00 -32.36 7.88
C ASP A 306 1.76 -32.16 6.38
N GLU A 307 0.64 -32.67 5.87
CA GLU A 307 0.20 -32.45 4.48
C GLU A 307 -0.64 -31.16 4.35
N THR A 308 -1.13 -30.61 5.46
CA THR A 308 -1.93 -29.38 5.47
C THR A 308 -1.06 -28.15 5.23
N SER A 309 -1.49 -27.26 4.34
CA SER A 309 -0.72 -26.08 3.97
C SER A 309 -1.60 -24.84 3.81
N LEU A 310 -1.00 -23.68 4.07
CA LEU A 310 -1.55 -22.37 3.76
C LEU A 310 -0.54 -21.66 2.87
N THR A 311 -0.94 -21.35 1.64
CA THR A 311 -0.08 -20.68 0.66
C THR A 311 -0.71 -19.39 0.18
N THR A 312 0.13 -18.48 -0.27
CA THR A 312 -0.32 -17.24 -0.88
C THR A 312 -1.06 -17.54 -2.19
N MET A 313 -2.22 -16.92 -2.41
CA MET A 313 -2.86 -16.96 -3.73
C MET A 313 -2.03 -16.12 -4.73
N PRO A 314 -1.80 -16.59 -5.97
CA PRO A 314 -1.17 -15.79 -7.01
C PRO A 314 -1.93 -14.46 -7.18
N ARG A 315 -1.21 -13.38 -7.45
CA ARG A 315 -1.85 -12.14 -7.90
C ARG A 315 -2.25 -12.35 -9.36
N ASP A 316 -3.51 -12.11 -9.69
CA ASP A 316 -3.98 -11.97 -11.07
C ASP A 316 -3.36 -10.73 -11.74
#